data_AF-E3QLR6-F1
#
_entry.id   AF-E3QLR6-F1
#
_cell.length_a   1.000
_cell.length_b   1.000
_cell.length_c   1.000
_cell.angle_alpha   90.00
_cell.angle_beta   90.00
_cell.angle_gamma   90.00
#
_symmetry.space_group_name_H-M   'P 1'
#
loop_
_entity.id
_entity.type
_entity.pdbx_description
1 polymer ?
#
loop_
_entity_poly.entity_id
_entity_poly.type
_entity_poly.pdbx_seq_one_letter_code
_entity_poly.pdbx_strand_id
1 'polypeptide(L)'
;MDSDESDFYGDEETVAGLETRVTSFNVAQWWKELNAVHINRRVKKEPLDSTKLHNPYAGVPYAWQLTETVDDFLARLPPGTTEHDDRLPWIFICNPYIDRKVKSEAQNQRSRGNEDEAPEEEGSRLDTLIEGGIERLNILLKFKQGISTTKKSMAAKMIEIGLEKKEAIQDILGLAHASQGR
;
A
#
# COMPACT_ATOMS: atom_id res chain seq x y z
N MET A 1 -30.50 4.14 31.25
CA MET A 1 -29.34 5.05 31.18
C MET A 1 -28.16 4.20 30.78
N ASP A 2 -28.11 3.95 29.48
CA ASP A 2 -26.99 3.78 28.55
C ASP A 2 -25.62 3.43 29.14
N SER A 3 -25.18 2.19 28.88
CA SER A 3 -23.82 1.70 29.08
C SER A 3 -23.41 0.99 27.80
N ASP A 4 -23.26 1.78 26.74
CA ASP A 4 -22.93 1.35 25.39
C ASP A 4 -21.57 1.96 24.96
N GLU A 5 -20.63 2.06 25.92
CA GLU A 5 -19.26 2.51 25.65
C GLU A 5 -18.51 1.33 25.00
N SER A 6 -18.61 1.31 23.69
CA SER A 6 -18.02 0.37 22.75
C SER A 6 -16.54 0.07 23.03
N ASP A 7 -16.22 -1.21 23.24
CA ASP A 7 -14.86 -1.81 23.28
C ASP A 7 -14.03 -1.58 21.99
N PHE A 8 -14.61 -0.89 21.00
CA PHE A 8 -13.98 -0.58 19.72
C PHE A 8 -12.71 0.26 19.85
N TYR A 9 -12.63 1.16 20.85
CA TYR A 9 -11.47 2.01 21.08
C TYR A 9 -10.47 1.42 22.09
N GLY A 10 -10.72 0.21 22.59
CA GLY A 10 -9.92 -0.44 23.62
C GLY A 10 -10.30 0.03 25.04
N ASP A 11 -9.86 -0.72 26.04
CA ASP A 11 -10.06 -0.36 27.44
C ASP A 11 -9.26 0.90 27.84
N GLU A 12 -9.66 1.51 28.95
CA GLU A 12 -9.07 2.76 29.47
C GLU A 12 -7.54 2.63 29.70
N GLU A 13 -7.08 1.43 30.07
CA GLU A 13 -5.66 1.13 30.23
C GLU A 13 -4.91 1.17 28.88
N THR A 14 -5.48 0.56 27.84
CA THR A 14 -4.92 0.56 26.49
C THR A 14 -4.87 1.97 25.91
N VAL A 15 -5.94 2.75 26.07
CA VAL A 15 -6.00 4.14 25.62
C VAL A 15 -4.93 4.98 26.32
N ALA A 16 -4.84 4.92 27.65
CA ALA A 16 -3.83 5.65 28.42
C ALA A 16 -2.39 5.26 28.03
N GLY A 17 -2.16 3.97 27.77
CA GLY A 17 -0.87 3.48 27.27
C GLY A 17 -0.51 4.03 25.89
N LEU A 18 -1.49 4.09 24.97
CA LEU A 18 -1.30 4.65 23.63
C LEU A 18 -1.07 6.16 23.66
N GLU A 19 -1.84 6.90 24.46
CA GLU A 19 -1.66 8.35 24.63
C GLU A 19 -0.29 8.67 25.23
N THR A 20 0.17 7.89 26.20
CA THR A 20 1.52 8.03 26.78
C THR A 20 2.61 7.80 25.73
N ARG A 21 2.43 6.79 24.86
CA ARG A 21 3.34 6.52 23.75
C ARG A 21 3.36 7.66 22.75
N VAL A 22 2.20 8.21 22.37
CA VAL A 22 2.12 9.36 21.45
C VAL A 22 2.80 10.59 22.05
N THR A 23 2.55 10.86 23.33
CA THR A 23 3.10 12.04 24.04
C THR A 23 4.63 11.95 24.18
N SER A 24 5.15 10.75 24.44
CA SER A 24 6.59 10.51 24.56
C SER A 24 7.30 10.28 23.22
N PHE A 25 6.56 10.16 22.11
CA PHE A 25 7.14 9.85 20.82
C PHE A 25 7.89 11.05 20.25
N ASN A 26 9.22 10.93 20.19
CA ASN A 26 10.07 11.94 19.58
C ASN A 26 10.31 11.61 18.11
N VAL A 27 9.59 12.30 17.23
CA VAL A 27 9.70 12.17 15.77
C VAL A 27 11.16 12.35 15.31
N ALA A 28 11.83 13.41 15.76
CA ALA A 28 13.19 13.72 15.32
C ALA A 28 14.22 12.66 15.75
N GLN A 29 14.04 12.05 16.92
CA GLN A 29 14.87 10.94 17.39
C GLN A 29 14.58 9.68 16.59
N TRP A 30 13.30 9.35 16.38
CA TRP A 30 12.89 8.18 15.59
C TRP A 30 13.46 8.22 14.16
N TRP A 31 13.41 9.37 13.48
CA TRP A 31 14.00 9.54 12.14
C TRP A 31 15.53 9.31 12.11
N LYS A 32 16.24 9.69 13.19
CA LYS A 32 17.68 9.45 13.34
C LYS A 32 17.98 7.97 13.58
N GLU A 33 17.25 7.33 14.49
CA GLU A 33 17.42 5.92 14.84
C GLU A 33 17.11 4.99 13.67
N LEU A 34 16.08 5.30 12.88
CA LEU A 34 15.72 4.51 11.70
C LEU A 34 16.72 4.65 10.54
N ASN A 35 17.75 5.52 10.67
CA ASN A 35 18.60 5.94 9.56
C ASN A 35 17.79 6.40 8.33
N ALA A 36 16.57 6.91 8.55
CA ALA A 36 15.65 7.21 7.45
C ALA A 36 16.10 8.44 6.64
N VAL A 37 16.96 9.29 7.22
CA VAL A 37 17.70 10.36 6.51
C VAL A 37 18.68 9.77 5.47
N HIS A 38 19.12 8.53 5.66
CA HIS A 38 19.98 7.76 4.77
C HIS A 38 19.24 6.64 4.03
N ILE A 39 17.91 6.73 3.85
CA ILE A 39 17.31 6.06 2.69
C ILE A 39 17.99 6.73 1.50
N ASN A 40 19.09 6.13 1.05
CA ASN A 40 19.81 6.43 -0.18
C ASN A 40 18.87 6.06 -1.33
N ARG A 41 17.71 6.70 -1.40
CA ARG A 41 16.92 6.80 -2.60
C ARG A 41 17.87 7.55 -3.52
N ARG A 42 18.51 6.81 -4.42
CA ARG A 42 19.16 7.40 -5.58
C ARG A 42 18.04 8.11 -6.32
N VAL A 43 17.77 9.35 -5.93
CA VAL A 43 17.01 10.29 -6.75
C VAL A 43 17.89 10.41 -7.96
N LYS A 44 17.53 9.72 -9.04
CA LYS A 44 18.16 9.95 -10.33
C LYS A 44 17.97 11.44 -10.58
N LYS A 45 19.05 12.21 -10.47
CA LYS A 45 19.09 13.60 -10.93
C LYS A 45 19.15 13.58 -12.45
N GLU A 46 18.15 12.98 -13.08
CA GLU A 46 17.89 13.26 -14.48
C GLU A 46 17.19 14.63 -14.51
N PRO A 47 17.61 15.54 -15.39
CA PRO A 47 16.93 16.82 -15.53
C PRO A 47 15.46 16.55 -15.83
N LEU A 48 14.59 17.17 -15.03
CA LEU A 48 13.14 17.04 -15.10
C LEU A 48 12.67 17.56 -16.45
N ASP A 49 12.43 16.66 -17.39
CA ASP A 49 11.65 16.98 -18.58
C ASP A 49 10.18 17.01 -18.15
N SER A 50 9.61 18.20 -18.01
CA SER A 50 8.22 18.37 -17.56
C SER A 50 7.22 17.66 -18.48
N THR A 51 7.64 17.31 -19.70
CA THR A 51 6.86 16.52 -20.65
C THR A 51 6.74 15.04 -20.28
N LYS A 52 7.47 14.56 -19.27
CA LYS A 52 7.46 13.17 -18.78
C LYS A 52 6.87 13.01 -17.36
N LEU A 53 6.36 14.07 -16.77
CA LEU A 53 5.72 13.98 -15.45
C LEU A 53 4.26 13.60 -15.61
N HIS A 54 3.85 12.53 -14.93
CA HIS A 54 2.51 11.99 -15.02
C HIS A 54 1.71 12.31 -13.75
N ASN A 55 0.55 12.96 -13.89
CA ASN A 55 -0.40 13.15 -12.80
C ASN A 55 -1.79 12.65 -13.23
N PRO A 56 -2.21 11.44 -12.81
CA PRO A 56 -3.54 10.93 -13.12
C PRO A 56 -4.68 11.75 -12.47
N TYR A 57 -4.36 12.59 -11.48
CA TYR A 57 -5.30 13.45 -10.77
C TYR A 57 -5.22 14.92 -11.22
N ALA A 58 -4.68 15.18 -12.42
CA ALA A 58 -4.63 16.53 -12.98
C ALA A 58 -6.05 17.13 -13.06
N GLY A 59 -6.24 18.32 -12.49
CA GLY A 59 -7.52 19.01 -12.42
C GLY A 59 -8.47 18.54 -11.30
N VAL A 60 -8.11 17.50 -10.54
CA VAL A 60 -8.89 17.03 -9.39
C VAL A 60 -8.66 17.96 -8.19
N PRO A 61 -9.69 18.64 -7.65
CA PRO A 61 -9.53 19.66 -6.61
C PRO A 61 -8.92 19.13 -5.31
N TYR A 62 -9.19 17.87 -4.96
CA TYR A 62 -8.70 17.24 -3.73
C TYR A 62 -7.34 16.53 -3.90
N ALA A 63 -6.66 16.75 -5.03
CA ALA A 63 -5.35 16.16 -5.32
C ALA A 63 -4.28 17.22 -5.57
N TRP A 64 -3.03 16.82 -5.35
CA TRP A 64 -1.86 17.64 -5.65
C TRP A 64 -1.68 17.82 -7.17
N GLN A 65 -1.40 19.05 -7.59
CA GLN A 65 -1.20 19.45 -8.98
C GLN A 65 0.28 19.66 -9.30
N LEU A 66 0.73 19.28 -10.50
CA LEU A 66 2.13 19.48 -10.91
C LEU A 66 2.50 20.96 -11.08
N THR A 67 1.49 21.83 -11.19
CA THR A 67 1.63 23.27 -11.37
C THR A 67 1.73 24.04 -10.05
N GLU A 68 1.52 23.39 -8.90
CA GLU A 68 1.58 24.04 -7.58
C GLU A 68 2.75 23.51 -6.74
N THR A 69 3.27 24.34 -5.83
CA THR A 69 4.30 23.90 -4.88
C THR A 69 3.68 23.05 -3.76
N VAL A 70 4.50 22.32 -3.01
CA VAL A 70 4.03 21.57 -1.84
C VAL A 70 3.41 22.50 -0.79
N ASP A 71 3.97 23.69 -0.62
CA ASP A 71 3.46 24.68 0.35
C ASP A 71 2.09 25.23 -0.08
N ASP A 72 1.91 25.55 -1.37
CA ASP A 72 0.62 26.00 -1.92
C ASP A 72 -0.46 24.91 -1.76
N PHE A 73 -0.09 23.66 -2.03
CA PHE A 73 -0.95 22.50 -1.86
C PHE A 73 -1.40 22.33 -0.40
N LEU A 74 -0.47 22.40 0.56
CA LEU A 74 -0.77 22.26 1.98
C LEU A 74 -1.56 23.46 2.53
N ALA A 75 -1.37 24.65 1.98
CA ALA A 75 -2.19 25.82 2.32
C ALA A 75 -3.64 25.65 1.82
N ARG A 76 -3.82 25.01 0.67
CA ARG A 76 -5.12 24.75 0.05
C ARG A 76 -5.86 23.56 0.66
N LEU A 77 -5.14 22.48 0.97
CA LEU A 77 -5.65 21.23 1.55
C LEU A 77 -4.85 20.84 2.81
N PRO A 78 -4.95 21.61 3.89
CA PRO A 78 -4.30 21.29 5.16
C PRO A 78 -4.92 20.01 5.74
N PRO A 79 -4.17 18.91 5.92
CA PRO A 79 -4.74 17.63 6.35
C PRO A 79 -5.40 17.67 7.73
N GLY A 80 -4.99 18.60 8.60
CA GLY A 80 -5.53 18.74 9.95
C GLY A 80 -6.82 19.56 10.06
N THR A 81 -7.18 20.35 9.05
CA THR A 81 -8.37 21.22 9.08
C THR A 81 -9.28 21.06 7.87
N THR A 82 -8.88 20.26 6.88
CA THR A 82 -9.75 19.89 5.76
C THR A 82 -10.76 18.87 6.25
N GLU A 83 -12.04 19.22 6.27
CA GLU A 83 -13.12 18.31 6.64
C GLU A 83 -13.37 17.29 5.52
N HIS A 84 -13.78 16.08 5.92
CA HIS A 84 -14.16 15.01 5.00
C HIS A 84 -15.60 15.21 4.51
N ASP A 85 -15.81 15.19 3.20
CA ASP A 85 -17.14 15.23 2.58
C ASP A 85 -17.21 14.33 1.32
N ASP A 86 -18.42 14.17 0.76
CA ASP A 86 -18.63 13.35 -0.45
C ASP A 86 -17.86 13.85 -1.69
N ARG A 87 -17.41 15.12 -1.69
CA ARG A 87 -16.68 15.77 -2.78
C ARG A 87 -15.17 15.80 -2.54
N LEU A 88 -14.73 15.53 -1.32
CA LEU A 88 -13.37 15.51 -0.80
C LEU A 88 -13.24 14.30 0.12
N PRO A 89 -13.35 13.07 -0.44
CA PRO A 89 -13.26 11.87 0.37
C PRO A 89 -11.85 11.66 0.92
N TRP A 90 -10.84 12.00 0.10
CA TRP A 90 -9.42 11.79 0.38
C TRP A 90 -8.56 12.86 -0.26
N ILE A 91 -7.41 13.13 0.35
CA ILE A 91 -6.35 13.95 -0.23
C ILE A 91 -5.38 13.03 -0.98
N PHE A 92 -5.22 13.24 -2.29
CA PHE A 92 -4.33 12.41 -3.12
C PHE A 92 -3.04 13.14 -3.51
N ILE A 93 -1.92 12.44 -3.42
CA ILE A 93 -0.62 12.89 -3.93
C ILE A 93 -0.06 11.79 -4.84
N CYS A 94 0.11 12.09 -6.13
CA CYS A 94 0.73 11.14 -7.05
C CYS A 94 2.25 11.24 -7.02
N ASN A 95 2.92 10.10 -7.19
CA ASN A 95 4.33 10.10 -7.56
C ASN A 95 4.44 10.40 -9.07
N PRO A 96 5.01 11.54 -9.48
CA PRO A 96 4.95 11.99 -10.87
C PRO A 96 5.93 11.28 -11.80
N TYR A 97 6.79 10.41 -11.25
CA TYR A 97 7.83 9.65 -11.96
C TYR A 97 7.39 8.25 -12.36
N ILE A 98 6.12 7.89 -12.13
CA ILE A 98 5.57 6.59 -12.49
C ILE A 98 4.56 6.82 -13.60
N ASP A 99 4.77 6.14 -14.73
CA ASP A 99 3.84 6.17 -15.85
C ASP A 99 2.59 5.40 -15.43
N ARG A 100 1.50 6.13 -15.20
CA ARG A 100 0.21 5.54 -14.81
C ARG A 100 -0.66 5.39 -16.05
N LYS A 101 -1.37 4.27 -16.16
CA LYS A 101 -2.41 4.09 -17.17
C LYS A 101 -3.45 5.20 -17.03
N VAL A 102 -3.97 5.66 -18.15
CA VAL A 102 -5.09 6.61 -18.18
C VAL A 102 -6.26 6.00 -17.41
N LYS A 103 -6.95 6.83 -16.61
CA LYS A 103 -8.04 6.38 -15.74
C LYS A 103 -9.04 5.50 -16.47
N SER A 104 -9.45 5.83 -17.70
CA SER A 104 -10.39 5.05 -18.51
C SER A 104 -9.95 3.62 -18.84
N GLU A 105 -8.65 3.36 -18.85
CA GLU A 105 -8.06 2.07 -19.24
C GLU A 105 -7.59 1.24 -18.03
N ALA A 106 -7.52 1.86 -16.85
CA ALA A 106 -7.05 1.21 -15.63
C ALA A 106 -8.08 0.20 -15.08
N GLN A 107 -7.60 -0.93 -14.58
CA GLN A 107 -8.48 -2.00 -14.07
C GLN A 107 -9.26 -1.62 -12.81
N ASN A 108 -8.72 -0.70 -12.00
CA ASN A 108 -9.36 -0.22 -10.78
C ASN A 108 -10.74 0.42 -11.04
N GLN A 109 -10.99 0.92 -12.27
CA GLN A 109 -12.31 1.45 -12.64
C GLN A 109 -13.43 0.40 -12.65
N ARG A 110 -13.09 -0.89 -12.66
CA ARG A 110 -14.06 -1.97 -12.58
C ARG A 110 -14.49 -2.26 -11.14
N SER A 111 -13.80 -1.67 -10.15
CA SER A 111 -14.09 -1.84 -8.73
C SER A 111 -14.76 -0.58 -8.18
N ARG A 112 -16.07 -0.66 -7.93
CA ARG A 112 -16.84 0.46 -7.39
C ARG A 112 -16.29 0.91 -6.03
N GLY A 113 -16.04 2.21 -5.87
CA GLY A 113 -15.48 2.82 -4.66
C GLY A 113 -13.95 2.88 -4.60
N ASN A 114 -13.24 2.28 -5.57
CA ASN A 114 -11.78 2.28 -5.64
C ASN A 114 -11.26 2.98 -6.91
N GLU A 115 -12.10 3.75 -7.60
CA GLU A 115 -11.80 4.30 -8.93
C GLU A 115 -10.66 5.35 -8.88
N ASP A 116 -10.49 6.01 -7.75
CA ASP A 116 -9.43 7.00 -7.50
C ASP A 116 -8.24 6.41 -6.74
N GLU A 117 -8.34 5.16 -6.28
CA GLU A 117 -7.29 4.50 -5.49
C GLU A 117 -6.38 3.63 -6.37
N ALA A 118 -5.10 3.56 -5.98
CA ALA A 118 -4.08 2.67 -6.57
C ALA A 118 -4.07 2.65 -8.12
N PRO A 119 -3.86 3.81 -8.80
CA PRO A 119 -3.85 3.88 -10.26
C PRO A 119 -2.80 2.91 -10.85
N GLU A 120 -3.18 2.16 -11.87
CA GLU A 120 -2.33 1.11 -12.44
C GLU A 120 -1.11 1.69 -13.17
N GLU A 121 0.04 1.03 -13.10
CA GLU A 121 1.26 1.41 -13.82
C GLU A 121 1.18 0.92 -15.28
N GLU A 122 1.60 1.75 -16.23
CA GLU A 122 1.65 1.40 -17.64
C GLU A 122 2.66 0.26 -17.88
N GLY A 123 2.30 -0.69 -18.74
CA GLY A 123 3.11 -1.90 -18.97
C GLY A 123 3.09 -2.95 -17.85
N SER A 124 2.47 -2.66 -16.70
CA SER A 124 2.26 -3.68 -15.67
C SER A 124 1.26 -4.75 -16.14
N ARG A 125 1.56 -6.00 -15.78
CA ARG A 125 0.76 -7.19 -16.12
C ARG A 125 0.01 -7.69 -14.88
N LEU A 126 -0.79 -6.82 -14.29
CA LEU A 126 -1.49 -7.10 -13.02
C LEU A 126 -2.36 -8.36 -13.11
N ASP A 127 -3.08 -8.57 -14.22
CA ASP A 127 -3.86 -9.80 -14.45
C ASP A 127 -3.03 -11.07 -14.32
N THR A 128 -1.84 -11.08 -14.95
CA THR A 128 -0.94 -12.25 -14.91
C THR A 128 -0.47 -12.53 -13.49
N LEU A 129 -0.17 -11.47 -12.72
CA LEU A 129 0.20 -11.59 -11.32
C LEU A 129 -0.95 -12.15 -10.47
N ILE A 130 -2.16 -11.65 -10.66
CA ILE A 130 -3.34 -12.11 -9.91
C ILE A 130 -3.63 -13.58 -10.23
N GLU A 131 -3.71 -13.92 -11.51
CA GLU A 131 -4.01 -15.29 -11.96
C GLU A 131 -2.94 -16.28 -11.47
N GLY A 132 -1.66 -15.99 -11.75
CA GLY A 132 -0.56 -16.87 -11.33
C GLY A 132 -0.38 -16.92 -9.81
N GLY A 133 -0.61 -15.82 -9.10
CA GLY A 133 -0.59 -15.76 -7.64
C GLY A 133 -1.68 -16.63 -7.01
N ILE A 134 -2.90 -16.56 -7.54
CA ILE A 134 -4.02 -17.41 -7.11
C ILE A 134 -3.72 -18.88 -7.39
N GLU A 135 -3.21 -19.21 -8.58
CA GLU A 135 -2.83 -20.58 -8.91
C GLU A 135 -1.77 -21.12 -7.93
N ARG A 136 -0.73 -20.35 -7.64
CA ARG A 136 0.33 -20.76 -6.71
C ARG A 136 -0.19 -20.95 -5.29
N LEU A 137 -1.11 -20.10 -4.82
CA LEU A 137 -1.77 -20.25 -3.52
C LEU A 137 -2.68 -21.48 -3.47
N ASN A 138 -3.38 -21.79 -4.56
CA ASN A 138 -4.19 -23.00 -4.66
C ASN A 138 -3.33 -24.28 -4.60
N ILE A 139 -2.14 -24.27 -5.22
CA ILE A 139 -1.17 -25.37 -5.08
C ILE A 139 -0.75 -25.55 -3.63
N LEU A 140 -0.39 -24.46 -2.93
CA LEU A 140 -0.04 -24.49 -1.50
C LEU A 140 -1.20 -25.01 -0.64
N LEU A 141 -2.43 -24.60 -0.92
CA LEU A 141 -3.62 -25.08 -0.22
C LEU A 141 -3.78 -26.60 -0.38
N LYS A 142 -3.71 -27.11 -1.61
CA LYS A 142 -3.79 -28.54 -1.91
C LYS A 142 -2.65 -29.32 -1.24
N PHE A 143 -1.43 -28.76 -1.22
CA PHE A 143 -0.30 -29.36 -0.52
C PHE A 143 -0.56 -29.47 0.98
N LYS A 144 -1.01 -28.40 1.64
CA LYS A 144 -1.35 -28.42 3.07
C LYS A 144 -2.43 -29.46 3.38
N GLN A 145 -3.46 -29.55 2.55
CA GLN A 145 -4.52 -30.55 2.68
C GLN A 145 -3.94 -31.98 2.54
N GLY A 146 -3.12 -32.24 1.52
CA GLY A 146 -2.48 -33.54 1.31
C GLY A 146 -1.53 -33.94 2.43
N ILE A 147 -0.73 -32.99 2.96
CA ILE A 147 0.15 -33.24 4.11
C ILE A 147 -0.66 -33.58 5.35
N SER A 148 -1.81 -32.92 5.56
CA SER A 148 -2.65 -33.17 6.73
C SER A 148 -3.14 -34.62 6.81
N THR A 149 -3.43 -35.26 5.67
CA THR A 149 -3.90 -36.65 5.58
C THR A 149 -2.77 -37.69 5.69
N THR A 150 -1.50 -37.29 5.63
CA THR A 150 -0.38 -38.24 5.79
C THR A 150 -0.22 -38.71 7.23
N LYS A 151 0.37 -39.91 7.41
CA LYS A 151 0.74 -40.47 8.73
C LYS A 151 2.02 -39.86 9.34
N LYS A 152 2.54 -38.77 8.78
CA LYS A 152 3.74 -38.09 9.30
C LYS A 152 3.49 -37.49 10.69
N SER A 153 4.55 -37.32 11.48
CA SER A 153 4.46 -36.62 12.76
C SER A 153 4.09 -35.15 12.57
N MET A 154 3.44 -34.53 13.56
CA MET A 154 3.03 -33.13 13.49
C MET A 154 4.21 -32.17 13.25
N ALA A 155 5.36 -32.44 13.86
CA ALA A 155 6.58 -31.66 13.65
C ALA A 155 7.07 -31.74 12.19
N ALA A 156 7.08 -32.94 11.60
CA ALA A 156 7.46 -33.11 10.20
C ALA A 156 6.48 -32.39 9.25
N LYS A 157 5.17 -32.46 9.53
CA LYS A 157 4.14 -31.72 8.76
C LYS A 157 4.38 -30.20 8.81
N MET A 158 4.67 -29.64 9.99
CA MET A 158 4.91 -28.20 10.12
C MET A 158 6.17 -27.74 9.37
N ILE A 159 7.25 -28.52 9.42
CA ILE A 159 8.49 -28.20 8.70
C ILE A 159 8.22 -28.17 7.18
N GLU A 160 7.58 -29.21 6.65
CA GLU A 160 7.28 -29.31 5.22
C GLU A 160 6.34 -28.17 4.76
N ILE A 161 5.31 -27.86 5.53
CA ILE A 161 4.42 -26.72 5.24
C ILE A 161 5.19 -25.39 5.28
N GLY A 162 6.13 -25.24 6.22
CA GLY A 162 6.96 -24.05 6.34
C GLY A 162 7.85 -23.83 5.11
N LEU A 163 8.47 -24.91 4.61
CA LEU A 163 9.28 -24.88 3.39
C LEU A 163 8.43 -24.53 2.17
N GLU A 164 7.31 -25.22 1.96
CA GLU A 164 6.43 -24.96 0.82
C GLU A 164 5.84 -23.54 0.87
N LYS A 165 5.51 -23.03 2.07
CA LYS A 165 5.06 -21.64 2.23
C LYS A 165 6.15 -20.65 1.80
N LYS A 166 7.41 -20.90 2.17
CA LYS A 166 8.53 -20.04 1.80
C LYS A 166 8.75 -20.03 0.28
N GLU A 167 8.65 -21.19 -0.36
CA GLU A 167 8.75 -21.33 -1.81
C GLU A 167 7.61 -20.59 -2.52
N ALA A 168 6.36 -20.78 -2.07
CA ALA A 168 5.21 -20.06 -2.63
C ALA A 168 5.36 -18.53 -2.53
N ILE A 169 5.92 -18.03 -1.43
CA ILE A 169 6.22 -16.60 -1.27
C ILE A 169 7.25 -16.15 -2.31
N GLN A 170 8.34 -16.90 -2.50
CA GLN A 170 9.37 -16.55 -3.48
C GLN A 170 8.81 -16.55 -4.92
N ASP A 171 8.00 -17.54 -5.27
CA ASP A 171 7.39 -17.63 -6.61
C ASP A 171 6.46 -16.45 -6.89
N ILE A 172 5.61 -16.09 -5.93
CA ILE A 172 4.69 -14.95 -6.07
C ILE A 172 5.47 -13.64 -6.14
N LEU A 173 6.52 -13.46 -5.34
CA LEU A 173 7.37 -12.28 -5.40
C LEU A 173 8.13 -12.20 -6.74
N GLY A 174 8.66 -13.33 -7.22
CA GLY A 174 9.31 -13.42 -8.52
C GLY A 174 8.36 -13.05 -9.66
N LEU A 175 7.12 -13.54 -9.60
CA LEU A 175 6.06 -13.19 -10.55
C LEU A 175 5.71 -11.70 -10.48
N ALA A 176 5.63 -11.12 -9.27
CA ALA A 176 5.36 -9.70 -9.08
C ALA A 176 6.45 -8.84 -9.72
N HIS A 177 7.72 -9.16 -9.48
CA HIS A 177 8.85 -8.47 -10.10
C HIS A 177 8.86 -8.60 -11.63
N ALA A 178 8.50 -9.77 -12.17
CA ALA A 178 8.41 -9.99 -13.61
C ALA A 178 7.21 -9.29 -14.27
N SER A 179 6.18 -8.97 -13.48
CA SER A 179 4.93 -8.35 -13.94
C SER A 179 4.90 -6.83 -13.75
N GLN A 180 5.94 -6.26 -13.13
CA GLN A 180 6.08 -4.82 -12.93
C GLN A 180 6.40 -4.12 -14.27
N GLY A 181 5.82 -2.93 -14.49
CA GLY A 181 6.17 -2.08 -15.64
C GLY A 181 7.65 -1.69 -15.58
N ARG A 182 8.27 -1.42 -16.74
CA ARG A 182 9.68 -0.98 -16.82
C ARG A 182 9.79 0.53 -16.84
#